data_AF-A0AAN9C3R0-F1
#
_entry.id   AF-A0AAN9C3R0-F1
#
_cell.length_a   1.000
_cell.length_b   1.000
_cell.length_c   1.000
_cell.angle_alpha   90.00
_cell.angle_beta   90.00
_cell.angle_gamma   90.00
#
_symmetry.space_group_name_H-M   'P 1'
#
loop_
_entity.id
_entity.type
_entity.pdbx_description
1 polymer ?
#
loop_
_entity_poly.entity_id
_entity_poly.type
_entity_poly.pdbx_seq_one_letter_code
_entity_poly.pdbx_strand_id
1 'polypeptide(L)'
;MATFCVMAVLTSLVTLCYGDKNFTVTYEATLEVEVKNYNGLGDDISGKVVIGMFGDTTPITALNFKTLCEGWTRNNQKLSFKNSFCHRMVKDMLVQCGDITTGDGTGSISIYGQRFNDENYSISHRSGGIVSMANHGKDTNGSQFFITIGPSRFLDKKHVAFGKVLKGFNILRTINRMGPGADFQTPRRPIRIAECTTQEVKKYELSANDMKKDDLEA
;
A
#
# COMPACT_ATOMS: atom_id res chain seq x y z
N MET A 1 33.91 56.69 -15.13
CA MET A 1 32.56 56.19 -14.84
C MET A 1 32.43 54.83 -15.53
N ALA A 2 32.35 53.76 -14.74
CA ALA A 2 32.36 52.38 -15.24
C ALA A 2 30.94 51.95 -15.62
N THR A 3 30.76 51.51 -16.86
CA THR A 3 29.50 50.96 -17.37
C THR A 3 29.40 49.49 -16.94
N PHE A 4 28.51 49.19 -16.00
CA PHE A 4 28.25 47.83 -15.54
C PHE A 4 27.50 47.03 -16.63
N CYS A 5 28.14 45.98 -17.14
CA CYS A 5 27.56 45.00 -18.03
C CYS A 5 26.75 43.98 -17.20
N VAL A 6 25.42 44.04 -17.27
CA VAL A 6 24.53 43.07 -16.62
C VAL A 6 24.37 41.87 -17.55
N MET A 7 25.16 40.83 -17.31
CA MET A 7 24.98 39.51 -17.95
C MET A 7 23.75 38.84 -17.30
N ALA A 8 22.63 38.85 -18.01
CA ALA A 8 21.47 38.03 -17.66
C ALA A 8 21.81 36.56 -17.91
N VAL A 9 22.13 35.82 -16.84
CA VAL A 9 22.28 34.37 -16.90
C VAL A 9 20.88 33.76 -16.94
N LEU A 10 20.43 33.43 -18.14
CA LEU A 10 19.20 32.67 -18.36
C LEU A 10 19.45 31.24 -17.88
N THR A 11 19.14 30.94 -16.62
CA THR A 11 19.13 29.56 -16.14
C THR A 11 17.89 28.87 -16.70
N SER A 12 18.06 28.23 -17.85
CA SER A 12 17.07 27.29 -18.38
C SER A 12 16.88 26.17 -17.37
N LEU A 13 15.78 26.23 -16.62
CA LEU A 13 15.31 25.14 -15.77
C LEU A 13 14.96 23.98 -16.70
N VAL A 14 15.89 23.07 -16.92
CA VAL A 14 15.61 21.78 -17.55
C VAL A 14 14.74 21.03 -16.56
N THR A 15 13.43 21.22 -16.68
CA THR A 15 12.46 20.35 -16.03
C THR A 15 12.68 18.99 -16.69
N LEU A 16 13.41 18.10 -16.02
CA LEU A 16 13.44 16.70 -16.40
C LEU A 16 11.99 16.23 -16.34
N CYS A 17 11.32 16.19 -17.48
CA CYS A 17 10.08 15.45 -17.66
C CYS A 17 10.47 13.98 -17.48
N TYR A 18 10.56 13.53 -16.23
CA TYR A 18 10.48 12.12 -15.90
C TYR A 18 9.14 11.68 -16.49
N GLY A 19 9.19 11.02 -17.65
CA GLY A 19 8.00 10.60 -18.39
C GLY A 19 7.01 9.99 -17.41
N ASP A 20 5.83 10.59 -17.34
CA ASP A 20 4.75 10.18 -16.46
C ASP A 20 4.38 8.74 -16.84
N LYS A 21 4.89 7.77 -16.07
CA LYS A 21 4.80 6.34 -16.38
C LYS A 21 3.40 5.86 -16.05
N ASN A 22 2.71 5.28 -17.03
CA ASN A 22 1.44 4.60 -16.80
C ASN A 22 1.67 3.23 -16.15
N PHE A 23 0.69 2.76 -15.39
CA PHE A 23 0.71 1.43 -14.77
C PHE A 23 -0.52 0.63 -15.16
N THR A 24 -0.30 -0.59 -15.63
CA THR A 24 -1.38 -1.49 -16.04
C THR A 24 -1.94 -2.23 -14.83
N VAL A 25 -3.23 -2.04 -14.55
CA VAL A 25 -3.98 -2.86 -13.60
C VAL A 25 -4.36 -4.16 -14.28
N THR A 26 -3.99 -5.29 -13.67
CA THR A 26 -4.27 -6.63 -14.21
C THR A 26 -5.27 -7.41 -13.36
N TYR A 27 -5.37 -7.09 -12.08
CA TYR A 27 -6.31 -7.66 -11.13
C TYR A 27 -6.77 -6.57 -10.18
N GLU A 28 -7.95 -6.75 -9.60
CA GLU A 28 -8.40 -5.94 -8.48
C GLU A 28 -8.56 -6.80 -7.23
N ALA A 29 -8.07 -6.29 -6.10
CA ALA A 29 -8.28 -6.89 -4.79
C ALA A 29 -9.19 -5.98 -3.97
N THR A 30 -10.17 -6.57 -3.27
CA THR A 30 -11.07 -5.84 -2.37
C THR A 30 -10.80 -6.29 -0.94
N LEU A 31 -10.44 -5.34 -0.08
CA LEU A 31 -10.35 -5.54 1.37
C LEU A 31 -11.62 -5.00 2.02
N GLU A 32 -12.37 -5.83 2.74
CA GLU A 32 -13.41 -5.37 3.64
C GLU A 32 -12.77 -5.06 4.99
N VAL A 33 -12.63 -3.76 5.29
CA VAL A 33 -11.96 -3.30 6.51
C VAL A 33 -13.02 -2.95 7.55
N GLU A 34 -12.80 -3.35 8.79
CA GLU A 34 -13.65 -2.96 9.92
C GLU A 34 -12.86 -2.56 11.16
N VAL A 35 -13.45 -1.62 11.90
CA VAL A 35 -13.05 -1.22 13.25
C VAL A 35 -14.29 -1.26 14.11
N LYS A 36 -14.35 -2.24 15.00
CA LYS A 36 -15.50 -2.42 15.89
C LYS A 36 -15.32 -1.67 17.20
N ASN A 37 -16.44 -1.34 17.82
CA ASN A 37 -16.51 -0.71 19.12
C ASN A 37 -16.45 -1.77 20.24
N TYR A 38 -15.30 -2.42 20.41
CA TYR A 38 -15.15 -3.46 21.43
C TYR A 38 -15.20 -2.91 22.88
N ASN A 39 -14.82 -1.64 23.09
CA ASN A 39 -14.60 -1.04 24.42
C ASN A 39 -15.40 0.25 24.67
N GLY A 40 -16.46 0.54 23.90
CA GLY A 40 -17.25 1.77 24.02
C GLY A 40 -16.60 3.04 23.41
N LEU A 41 -15.52 2.92 22.65
CA LEU A 41 -14.79 4.04 22.03
C LEU A 41 -15.21 4.27 20.57
N GLY A 42 -16.10 5.25 20.35
CA GLY A 42 -16.48 5.76 19.03
C GLY A 42 -17.35 4.81 18.20
N ASP A 43 -17.77 5.27 17.02
CA ASP A 43 -18.64 4.49 16.13
C ASP A 43 -17.88 3.35 15.43
N ASP A 44 -18.62 2.30 15.05
CA ASP A 44 -18.13 1.28 14.14
C ASP A 44 -17.78 1.91 12.79
N ILE A 45 -16.61 1.56 12.26
CA ILE A 45 -16.20 1.93 10.90
C ILE A 45 -16.12 0.65 10.10
N SER A 46 -16.77 0.60 8.95
CA SER A 46 -16.57 -0.48 7.98
C SER A 46 -16.62 0.05 6.56
N GLY A 47 -15.94 -0.66 5.66
CA GLY A 47 -16.10 -0.41 4.25
C GLY A 47 -15.10 -1.17 3.38
N LYS A 48 -15.24 -0.96 2.07
CA LYS A 48 -14.46 -1.68 1.05
C LYS A 48 -13.35 -0.80 0.52
N VAL A 49 -12.14 -1.35 0.50
CA VAL A 49 -10.97 -0.74 -0.15
C VAL A 49 -10.66 -1.57 -1.38
N VAL A 50 -10.82 -0.98 -2.56
CA VAL A 50 -10.51 -1.64 -3.84
C VAL A 50 -9.11 -1.22 -4.29
N ILE A 51 -8.27 -2.18 -4.60
CA ILE A 51 -6.86 -2.02 -4.97
C ILE A 51 -6.67 -2.53 -6.40
N GLY A 52 -6.16 -1.68 -7.28
CA GLY A 52 -5.66 -2.07 -8.59
C GLY A 52 -4.24 -2.60 -8.45
N MET A 53 -4.02 -3.83 -8.90
CA MET A 53 -2.76 -4.55 -8.79
C MET A 53 -1.97 -4.45 -10.09
N PHE A 54 -0.69 -4.08 -10.00
CA PHE A 54 0.18 -3.85 -11.16
C PHE A 54 0.91 -5.11 -11.59
N GLY A 55 0.17 -6.17 -11.95
CA GLY A 55 0.72 -7.49 -12.24
C GLY A 55 1.69 -7.55 -13.42
N ASP A 56 1.66 -6.60 -14.35
CA ASP A 56 2.66 -6.53 -15.43
C ASP A 56 3.97 -5.85 -14.96
N THR A 57 3.90 -4.98 -13.95
CA THR A 57 5.07 -4.26 -13.40
C THR A 57 5.76 -5.06 -12.31
N THR A 58 4.99 -5.73 -11.46
CA THR A 58 5.47 -6.54 -10.34
C THR A 58 4.72 -7.89 -10.28
N PRO A 59 4.86 -8.77 -11.28
CA PRO A 59 4.12 -10.04 -11.35
C PRO A 59 4.30 -10.95 -10.14
N ILE A 60 5.51 -11.09 -9.60
CA ILE A 60 5.80 -11.97 -8.47
C ILE A 60 5.12 -11.43 -7.21
N THR A 61 5.29 -10.13 -6.96
CA THR A 61 4.71 -9.46 -5.80
C THR A 61 3.18 -9.46 -5.86
N ALA A 62 2.62 -9.14 -7.02
CA ALA A 62 1.17 -9.11 -7.23
C ALA A 62 0.54 -10.50 -7.08
N LEU A 63 1.18 -11.55 -7.61
CA LEU A 63 0.69 -12.92 -7.47
C LEU A 63 0.73 -13.40 -6.01
N ASN A 64 1.77 -13.05 -5.25
CA ASN A 64 1.82 -13.34 -3.82
C ASN A 64 0.63 -12.72 -3.08
N PHE A 65 0.39 -11.42 -3.26
CA PHE A 65 -0.71 -10.72 -2.60
C PHE A 65 -2.08 -11.28 -3.03
N LYS A 66 -2.29 -11.50 -4.34
CA LYS A 66 -3.52 -12.10 -4.88
C LYS A 66 -3.83 -13.44 -4.23
N THR A 67 -2.84 -14.34 -4.21
CA THR A 67 -3.01 -15.69 -3.65
C THR A 67 -3.29 -15.65 -2.14
N LEU A 68 -2.66 -14.72 -1.39
CA LEU A 68 -2.93 -14.55 0.04
C LEU A 68 -4.30 -13.91 0.32
N CYS A 69 -4.87 -13.15 -0.61
CA CYS A 69 -6.26 -12.73 -0.54
C CYS A 69 -7.23 -13.90 -0.73
N GLU A 70 -7.03 -14.72 -1.77
CA GLU A 70 -7.86 -15.90 -2.07
C GLU A 70 -7.72 -17.01 -1.00
N GLY A 71 -6.58 -17.00 -0.32
CA GLY A 71 -6.19 -17.90 0.74
C GLY A 71 -5.37 -19.08 0.22
N TRP A 72 -4.19 -19.21 0.79
CA TRP A 72 -3.18 -20.17 0.41
C TRP A 72 -3.08 -21.29 1.44
N THR A 73 -3.14 -22.54 0.99
CA THR A 73 -2.98 -23.69 1.90
C THR A 73 -1.52 -24.11 1.99
N ARG A 74 -0.97 -24.10 3.21
CA ARG A 74 0.36 -24.63 3.53
C ARG A 74 0.24 -25.53 4.77
N ASN A 75 0.79 -26.74 4.72
CA ASN A 75 0.78 -27.69 5.84
C ASN A 75 -0.62 -27.90 6.45
N ASN A 76 -1.65 -28.08 5.61
CA ASN A 76 -3.06 -28.20 6.00
C ASN A 76 -3.67 -26.99 6.73
N GLN A 77 -2.97 -25.84 6.75
CA GLN A 77 -3.48 -24.58 7.27
C GLN A 77 -3.77 -23.62 6.12
N LYS A 78 -4.96 -23.02 6.11
CA LYS A 78 -5.31 -21.93 5.20
C LYS A 78 -4.76 -20.62 5.77
N LEU A 79 -3.84 -20.00 5.05
CA LEU A 79 -3.24 -18.69 5.36
C LEU A 79 -3.85 -17.65 4.43
N SER A 80 -4.43 -16.60 4.99
CA SER A 80 -5.09 -15.55 4.21
C SER A 80 -5.13 -14.22 4.94
N PHE A 81 -5.33 -13.13 4.20
CA PHE A 81 -5.59 -11.83 4.82
C PHE A 81 -6.96 -11.74 5.51
N LYS A 82 -7.91 -12.59 5.15
CA LYS A 82 -9.19 -12.70 5.86
C LYS A 82 -8.96 -12.96 7.35
N ASN A 83 -9.63 -12.17 8.18
CA ASN A 83 -9.51 -12.15 9.65
C ASN A 83 -8.12 -11.76 10.19
N SER A 84 -7.18 -11.32 9.34
CA SER A 84 -5.92 -10.73 9.81
C SER A 84 -6.12 -9.30 10.28
N PHE A 85 -5.16 -8.80 11.06
CA PHE A 85 -5.21 -7.46 11.61
C PHE A 85 -4.19 -6.53 10.94
N CYS A 86 -4.47 -5.23 11.01
CA CYS A 86 -3.48 -4.19 10.83
C CYS A 86 -2.82 -3.92 12.18
N HIS A 87 -1.59 -4.43 12.33
CA HIS A 87 -0.83 -4.38 13.58
C HIS A 87 -0.05 -3.09 13.76
N ARG A 88 0.12 -2.28 12.71
CA ARG A 88 0.87 -1.02 12.78
C ARG A 88 0.21 0.10 12.00
N MET A 89 0.24 1.29 12.55
CA MET A 89 -0.24 2.51 11.93
C MET A 89 0.67 3.67 12.32
N VAL A 90 0.98 4.52 11.34
CA VAL A 90 1.66 5.79 11.58
C VAL A 90 0.76 6.89 11.05
N LYS A 91 0.40 7.84 11.93
CA LYS A 91 -0.52 8.93 11.62
C LYS A 91 -0.01 9.71 10.39
N ASP A 92 -0.92 9.98 9.46
CA ASP A 92 -0.71 10.70 8.20
C ASP A 92 0.33 10.06 7.25
N MET A 93 0.80 8.85 7.54
CA MET A 93 1.84 8.18 6.77
C MET A 93 1.38 6.84 6.19
N LEU A 94 1.02 5.85 7.01
CA LEU A 94 0.64 4.52 6.52
C LEU A 94 -0.22 3.72 7.52
N VAL A 95 -0.88 2.70 6.98
CA VAL A 95 -1.50 1.59 7.72
C VAL A 95 -0.86 0.30 7.23
N GLN A 96 -0.33 -0.51 8.15
CA GLN A 96 0.40 -1.75 7.87
C GLN A 96 -0.36 -2.95 8.44
N CYS A 97 -0.49 -3.97 7.61
CA CYS A 97 -1.27 -5.18 7.87
C CYS A 97 -0.55 -6.41 7.29
N GLY A 98 -1.24 -7.55 7.26
CA GLY A 98 -0.81 -8.72 6.50
C GLY A 98 0.19 -9.62 7.23
N ASP A 99 0.32 -9.48 8.55
CA ASP A 99 0.87 -10.58 9.35
C ASP A 99 -0.22 -11.63 9.54
N ILE A 100 -0.18 -12.66 8.69
CA ILE A 100 -1.15 -13.76 8.66
C ILE A 100 -0.70 -14.96 9.49
N THR A 101 0.36 -14.80 10.27
CA THR A 101 0.98 -15.88 11.06
C THR A 101 0.87 -15.65 12.55
N THR A 102 1.35 -14.51 13.06
CA THR A 102 1.29 -14.16 14.49
C THR A 102 0.33 -13.00 14.76
N GLY A 103 0.13 -12.13 13.76
CA GLY A 103 -0.83 -11.02 13.83
C GLY A 103 -0.35 -9.79 14.61
N ASP A 104 0.90 -9.78 15.05
CA ASP A 104 1.51 -8.70 15.86
C ASP A 104 2.62 -7.95 15.11
N GLY A 105 2.94 -8.37 13.89
CA GLY A 105 3.98 -7.79 13.05
C GLY A 105 5.33 -8.50 13.13
N THR A 106 5.50 -9.49 14.00
CA THR A 106 6.72 -10.32 14.06
C THR A 106 6.72 -11.43 13.01
N GLY A 107 5.55 -11.82 12.54
CA GLY A 107 5.34 -12.90 11.58
C GLY A 107 5.24 -12.40 10.14
N SER A 108 5.74 -13.19 9.19
CA SER A 108 5.58 -12.93 7.76
C SER A 108 5.92 -14.18 6.97
N ILE A 109 5.16 -14.43 5.91
CA ILE A 109 5.37 -15.59 5.02
C ILE A 109 4.88 -15.28 3.61
N SER A 110 5.55 -15.81 2.59
CA SER A 110 5.09 -15.71 1.20
C SER A 110 4.64 -17.06 0.66
N ILE A 111 3.92 -17.03 -0.46
CA ILE A 111 3.57 -18.26 -1.19
C ILE A 111 4.81 -18.98 -1.76
N TYR A 112 5.95 -18.30 -1.82
CA TYR A 112 7.23 -18.80 -2.32
C TYR A 112 8.13 -19.37 -1.22
N GLY A 113 7.68 -19.35 0.05
CA GLY A 113 8.49 -19.72 1.21
C GLY A 113 8.53 -18.62 2.25
N GLN A 114 9.57 -18.59 3.09
CA GLN A 114 9.63 -17.62 4.20
C GLN A 114 9.70 -16.17 3.69
N ARG A 115 10.49 -15.92 2.65
CA ARG A 115 10.72 -14.59 2.06
C ARG A 115 10.95 -14.68 0.56
N PHE A 116 10.76 -13.57 -0.16
CA PHE A 116 11.16 -13.39 -1.55
C PHE A 116 11.83 -12.03 -1.80
N ASN A 117 12.59 -11.95 -2.89
CA ASN A 117 13.44 -10.82 -3.23
C ASN A 117 12.65 -9.57 -3.63
N ASP A 118 13.30 -8.40 -3.55
CA ASP A 118 12.73 -7.16 -4.06
C ASP A 118 12.67 -7.22 -5.60
N GLU A 119 11.45 -7.19 -6.14
CA GLU A 119 11.23 -7.41 -7.57
C GLU A 119 11.73 -6.23 -8.44
N ASN A 120 11.26 -5.01 -8.15
CA ASN A 120 11.80 -3.77 -8.69
C ASN A 120 11.25 -2.54 -7.92
N TYR A 121 11.74 -1.35 -8.28
CA TYR A 121 11.36 -0.08 -7.65
C TYR A 121 10.78 0.92 -8.67
N SER A 122 10.03 0.43 -9.66
CA SER A 122 9.45 1.26 -10.72
C SER A 122 8.38 2.23 -10.22
N ILE A 123 7.75 1.91 -9.09
CA ILE A 123 6.60 2.62 -8.54
C ILE A 123 7.07 3.43 -7.33
N SER A 124 6.78 4.73 -7.34
CA SER A 124 7.24 5.67 -6.31
C SER A 124 6.10 5.99 -5.34
N HIS A 125 6.40 6.13 -4.06
CA HIS A 125 5.47 6.43 -2.98
C HIS A 125 5.17 7.94 -2.92
N ARG A 126 4.80 8.55 -4.04
CA ARG A 126 4.60 10.01 -4.15
C ARG A 126 3.22 10.48 -3.70
N SER A 127 2.29 9.56 -3.45
CA SER A 127 0.90 9.85 -3.14
C SER A 127 0.38 8.91 -2.04
N GLY A 128 -0.78 9.27 -1.49
CA GLY A 128 -1.58 8.35 -0.68
C GLY A 128 -2.18 7.23 -1.53
N GLY A 129 -2.51 6.12 -0.90
CA GLY A 129 -3.14 4.95 -1.50
C GLY A 129 -2.18 4.02 -2.25
N ILE A 130 -0.87 4.24 -2.18
CA ILE A 130 0.11 3.31 -2.75
C ILE A 130 0.19 2.08 -1.84
N VAL A 131 0.04 0.89 -2.43
CA VAL A 131 0.12 -0.40 -1.74
C VAL A 131 1.50 -1.00 -1.99
N SER A 132 2.19 -1.35 -0.90
CA SER A 132 3.60 -1.76 -0.97
C SER A 132 3.93 -2.82 0.07
N MET A 133 4.95 -3.63 -0.24
CA MET A 133 5.44 -4.66 0.68
C MET A 133 6.13 -4.04 1.88
N ALA A 134 5.79 -4.53 3.07
CA ALA A 134 6.64 -4.35 4.25
C ALA A 134 7.75 -5.41 4.23
N ASN A 135 8.93 -5.02 4.70
CA ASN A 135 10.08 -5.91 4.77
C ASN A 135 10.95 -5.57 6.00
N HIS A 136 11.90 -6.45 6.31
CA HIS A 136 12.88 -6.30 7.39
C HIS A 136 14.28 -6.04 6.81
N GLY A 137 14.35 -5.26 5.74
CA GLY A 137 15.56 -5.04 4.93
C GLY A 137 15.44 -5.65 3.54
N LYS A 138 16.52 -5.47 2.76
CA LYS A 138 16.59 -5.89 1.36
C LYS A 138 16.24 -7.38 1.20
N ASP A 139 15.43 -7.70 0.20
CA ASP A 139 15.08 -9.06 -0.20
C ASP A 139 14.37 -9.88 0.91
N THR A 140 13.54 -9.23 1.72
CA THR A 140 12.81 -9.88 2.83
C THR A 140 11.29 -9.74 2.76
N ASN A 141 10.73 -9.66 1.56
CA ASN A 141 9.29 -9.56 1.35
C ASN A 141 8.59 -10.86 1.77
N GLY A 142 7.42 -10.77 2.39
CA GLY A 142 6.62 -11.92 2.82
C GLY A 142 5.13 -11.69 2.59
N SER A 143 4.33 -11.65 3.65
CA SER A 143 2.88 -11.36 3.57
C SER A 143 2.54 -9.93 3.97
N GLN A 144 3.36 -9.31 4.82
CA GLN A 144 3.06 -7.99 5.34
C GLN A 144 3.12 -6.92 4.24
N PHE A 145 2.15 -6.02 4.27
CA PHE A 145 2.04 -4.90 3.33
C PHE A 145 1.59 -3.65 4.08
N PHE A 146 1.76 -2.50 3.46
CA PHE A 146 1.20 -1.25 3.93
C PHE A 146 0.52 -0.48 2.81
N ILE A 147 -0.42 0.38 3.20
CA ILE A 147 -1.06 1.35 2.33
C ILE A 147 -0.67 2.74 2.82
N THR A 148 -0.12 3.57 1.93
CA THR A 148 0.25 4.94 2.27
C THR A 148 -1.02 5.79 2.50
N ILE A 149 -0.99 6.67 3.49
CA ILE A 149 -2.03 7.69 3.74
C ILE A 149 -1.61 9.03 3.13
N GLY A 150 -0.30 9.28 3.07
CA GLY A 150 0.30 10.46 2.44
C GLY A 150 1.59 10.13 1.68
N PRO A 151 2.14 11.11 0.94
CA PRO A 151 3.41 10.95 0.23
C PRO A 151 4.54 10.50 1.15
N SER A 152 5.22 9.41 0.80
CA SER A 152 6.22 8.73 1.62
C SER A 152 7.46 8.35 0.83
N ARG A 153 8.00 9.28 0.03
CA ARG A 153 9.11 9.02 -0.92
C ARG A 153 10.41 8.51 -0.29
N PHE A 154 10.59 8.64 1.02
CA PHE A 154 11.73 8.06 1.74
C PHE A 154 11.69 6.51 1.78
N LEU A 155 10.55 5.91 1.40
CA LEU A 155 10.36 4.46 1.21
C LEU A 155 10.73 4.00 -0.22
N ASP A 156 10.92 4.93 -1.15
CA ASP A 156 11.35 4.60 -2.52
C ASP A 156 12.68 3.85 -2.48
N LYS A 157 12.82 2.84 -3.35
CA LYS A 157 14.00 1.96 -3.44
C LYS A 157 14.29 1.11 -2.20
N LYS A 158 13.36 1.06 -1.25
CA LYS A 158 13.43 0.21 -0.05
C LYS A 158 12.26 -0.75 0.07
N HIS A 159 11.11 -0.37 -0.48
CA HIS A 159 9.90 -1.17 -0.47
C HIS A 159 9.35 -1.31 -1.89
N VAL A 160 8.91 -2.51 -2.24
CA VAL A 160 8.32 -2.81 -3.54
C VAL A 160 6.84 -2.43 -3.51
N ALA A 161 6.50 -1.33 -4.16
CA ALA A 161 5.11 -0.96 -4.41
C ALA A 161 4.57 -1.74 -5.61
N PHE A 162 3.34 -2.25 -5.47
CA PHE A 162 2.74 -3.22 -6.39
C PHE A 162 1.26 -2.94 -6.70
N GLY A 163 0.67 -1.91 -6.08
CA GLY A 163 -0.73 -1.56 -6.34
C GLY A 163 -1.08 -0.14 -5.91
N LYS A 164 -2.31 0.25 -6.21
CA LYS A 164 -2.90 1.54 -5.87
C LYS A 164 -4.35 1.36 -5.46
N VAL A 165 -4.75 1.96 -4.35
CA VAL A 165 -6.15 2.10 -3.96
C VAL A 165 -6.89 2.90 -5.02
N LEU A 166 -7.95 2.30 -5.56
CA LEU A 166 -8.86 2.86 -6.56
C LEU A 166 -10.12 3.44 -5.91
N LYS A 167 -10.59 2.80 -4.83
CA LYS A 167 -11.79 3.17 -4.07
C LYS A 167 -11.61 2.91 -2.58
N GLY A 168 -12.30 3.69 -1.76
CA GLY A 168 -12.34 3.50 -0.31
C GLY A 168 -11.17 4.12 0.42
N PHE A 169 -10.44 5.05 -0.21
CA PHE A 169 -9.34 5.75 0.44
C PHE A 169 -9.80 6.62 1.61
N ASN A 170 -11.01 7.17 1.52
CA ASN A 170 -11.68 7.87 2.63
C ASN A 170 -11.82 7.01 3.91
N ILE A 171 -12.08 5.70 3.78
CA ILE A 171 -12.14 4.76 4.91
C ILE A 171 -10.77 4.66 5.58
N LEU A 172 -9.71 4.47 4.79
CA LEU A 172 -8.34 4.42 5.29
C LEU A 172 -7.93 5.73 6.00
N ARG A 173 -8.30 6.89 5.45
CA ARG A 173 -8.09 8.19 6.11
C ARG A 173 -8.84 8.31 7.42
N THR A 174 -10.11 7.90 7.46
CA THR A 174 -10.93 7.93 8.67
C THR A 174 -10.32 7.04 9.76
N ILE A 175 -9.89 5.84 9.38
CA ILE A 175 -9.20 4.90 10.27
C ILE A 175 -7.88 5.49 10.78
N ASN A 176 -7.05 6.05 9.89
CA ASN A 176 -5.77 6.62 10.28
C ASN A 176 -5.90 7.87 11.17
N ARG A 177 -6.97 8.66 11.00
CA ARG A 177 -7.26 9.83 11.85
C ARG A 177 -7.50 9.47 13.31
N MET A 178 -8.02 8.28 13.60
CA MET A 178 -8.16 7.78 14.99
C MET A 178 -6.82 7.73 15.73
N GLY A 179 -5.73 7.59 14.97
CA GLY A 179 -4.36 7.60 15.46
C GLY A 179 -3.91 6.27 16.09
N PRO A 180 -2.60 6.16 16.36
CA PRO A 180 -2.06 5.04 17.11
C PRO A 180 -2.47 5.12 18.59
N GLY A 181 -2.30 4.00 19.29
CA GLY A 181 -2.41 3.90 20.73
C GLY A 181 -1.20 4.51 21.44
N ALA A 182 -1.08 4.19 22.73
CA ALA A 182 -0.06 4.78 23.61
C ALA A 182 1.39 4.41 23.22
N ASP A 183 1.58 3.31 22.48
CA ASP A 183 2.89 2.88 21.97
C ASP A 183 3.30 3.59 20.67
N PHE A 184 2.47 4.52 20.19
CA PHE A 184 2.63 5.29 18.96
C PHE A 184 2.78 4.46 17.68
N GLN A 185 2.47 3.15 17.74
CA GLN A 185 2.67 2.22 16.64
C GLN A 185 1.45 1.37 16.37
N THR A 186 0.81 0.83 17.41
CA THR A 186 -0.35 -0.04 17.25
C THR A 186 -1.60 0.82 17.07
N PRO A 187 -2.55 0.47 16.20
CA PRO A 187 -3.81 1.20 16.10
C PRO A 187 -4.54 1.31 17.43
N ARG A 188 -5.08 2.49 17.75
CA ARG A 188 -5.82 2.72 18.99
C ARG A 188 -7.04 1.79 19.16
N ARG A 189 -7.65 1.41 18.03
CA ARG A 189 -8.74 0.44 17.94
C ARG A 189 -8.34 -0.64 16.93
N PRO A 190 -8.63 -1.93 17.18
CA PRO A 190 -8.25 -3.00 16.27
C PRO A 190 -8.76 -2.81 14.83
N ILE A 191 -7.77 -2.76 13.94
CA ILE A 191 -7.74 -2.94 12.49
C ILE A 191 -8.11 -4.33 11.94
N ARG A 192 -9.35 -4.74 11.63
CA ARG A 192 -9.55 -6.08 11.02
C ARG A 192 -9.82 -6.03 9.52
N ILE A 193 -9.16 -6.91 8.77
CA ILE A 193 -9.53 -7.24 7.39
C ILE A 193 -10.57 -8.36 7.48
N ALA A 194 -11.85 -8.01 7.41
CA ALA A 194 -12.95 -8.96 7.58
C ALA A 194 -13.04 -9.96 6.44
N GLU A 195 -12.72 -9.51 5.22
CA GLU A 195 -12.70 -10.33 4.02
C GLU A 195 -11.64 -9.78 3.05
N CYS A 196 -11.00 -10.67 2.27
CA CYS A 196 -10.29 -10.25 1.06
C CYS A 196 -10.74 -11.10 -0.12
N THR A 197 -11.11 -10.45 -1.22
CA THR A 197 -11.41 -11.11 -2.49
C THR A 197 -10.61 -10.49 -3.63
N THR A 198 -10.48 -11.23 -4.71
CA THR A 198 -9.79 -10.80 -5.93
C THR A 198 -10.71 -11.02 -7.12
N GLN A 199 -10.52 -10.21 -8.15
CA GLN A 199 -11.18 -10.39 -9.44
C GLN A 199 -10.19 -10.12 -10.57
N GLU A 200 -10.24 -10.95 -11.60
CA GLU A 200 -9.58 -10.65 -12.86
C GLU A 200 -10.37 -9.55 -13.57
N VAL A 201 -9.66 -8.59 -14.14
CA VAL A 201 -10.27 -7.49 -14.88
C VAL A 201 -9.69 -7.44 -16.29
N LYS A 202 -10.47 -6.89 -17.23
CA LYS A 202 -9.88 -6.48 -18.50
C LYS A 202 -8.82 -5.42 -18.18
N LYS A 203 -7.57 -5.68 -18.57
CA LYS A 203 -6.44 -4.78 -18.28
C LYS A 203 -6.75 -3.34 -18.69
N TYR A 204 -6.43 -2.40 -17.82
CA TYR A 204 -6.55 -0.97 -18.08
C TYR A 204 -5.35 -0.23 -17.47
N GLU A 205 -5.07 0.96 -17.98
CA GLU A 205 -3.94 1.77 -17.52
C GLU A 205 -4.40 2.85 -16.55
N LEU A 206 -3.63 3.05 -15.49
CA LEU A 206 -3.67 4.26 -14.68
C LEU A 206 -2.62 5.24 -15.21
N SER A 207 -3.06 6.45 -15.55
CA SER A 207 -2.14 7.52 -15.90
C SER A 207 -1.38 8.03 -14.67
N ALA A 208 -0.30 8.79 -14.88
CA ALA A 208 0.38 9.43 -13.76
C ALA A 208 -0.50 10.43 -12.98
N ASN A 209 -1.55 10.98 -13.59
CA ASN A 209 -2.53 11.80 -12.89
C ASN A 209 -3.45 10.95 -12.02
N ASP A 210 -3.84 9.77 -12.50
CA ASP A 210 -4.62 8.81 -11.72
C ASP A 210 -3.85 8.33 -10.49
N MET A 211 -2.53 8.13 -10.63
CA MET A 211 -1.66 7.78 -9.51
C MET A 211 -1.60 8.86 -8.40
N LYS A 212 -1.96 10.11 -8.70
CA LYS A 212 -1.99 11.21 -7.73
C LYS A 212 -3.34 11.36 -7.03
N LYS A 213 -4.43 10.79 -7.58
CA LYS A 213 -5.78 10.90 -7.01
C LYS A 213 -5.92 10.01 -5.78
N ASP A 214 -6.78 10.42 -4.86
CA ASP A 214 -7.12 9.65 -3.66
C ASP A 214 -8.03 8.46 -3.99
N ASP A 215 -9.09 8.72 -4.74
CA ASP A 215 -10.02 7.74 -5.30
C ASP A 215 -10.20 8.04 -6.80
N LEU A 216 -10.41 7.00 -7.61
CA LEU A 216 -10.53 7.10 -9.08
C LEU A 216 -11.97 7.14 -9.57
N GLU A 217 -12.91 6.68 -8.75
CA GLU A 217 -14.35 6.69 -9.03
C GLU A 217 -15.10 7.48 -7.95
N ALA A 218 -14.87 8.79 -7.91
CA ALA A 218 -15.68 9.72 -7.12
C ALA A 218 -16.87 10.22 -7.94
#